data_AF-A0A1J3CY18-F1
#
_entry.id   AF-A0A1J3CY18-F1
#
_cell.length_a   1.000
_cell.length_b   1.000
_cell.length_c   1.000
_cell.angle_alpha   90.00
_cell.angle_beta   90.00
_cell.angle_gamma   90.00
#
_symmetry.space_group_name_H-M   'P 1'
#
loop_
_entity.id
_entity.type
_entity.pdbx_description
1 polymer ?
#
loop_
_entity_poly.entity_id
_entity_poly.type
_entity_poly.pdbx_seq_one_letter_code
_entity_poly.pdbx_strand_id
1 'polypeptide(L)'
;LLRKMEKSHIKAGVVIYNAIVDRLCKDGLHNDAQNIFGEMHEKGIFPNVFTYNCMIDGYCNYGKWSDAERILREMIERNINPDVVTYNAL
;
A
#
# COMPACT_ATOMS: atom_id res chain seq x y z
N LEU A 1 -12.04 -2.68 -10.34
CA LEU A 1 -11.02 -2.81 -11.41
C LEU A 1 -10.34 -4.19 -11.39
N LEU A 2 -9.64 -4.57 -10.31
CA LEU A 2 -8.94 -5.87 -10.18
C LEU A 2 -9.79 -7.08 -10.57
N ARG A 3 -10.98 -7.22 -9.98
CA ARG A 3 -11.91 -8.33 -10.30
C ARG A 3 -12.26 -8.45 -11.79
N LYS A 4 -12.30 -7.34 -12.52
CA LYS A 4 -12.56 -7.34 -13.97
C LYS A 4 -11.33 -7.85 -14.73
N MET A 5 -10.13 -7.46 -14.31
CA MET A 5 -8.87 -7.92 -14.92
C MET A 5 -8.66 -9.43 -14.73
N GLU A 6 -8.94 -9.94 -13.52
CA GLU A 6 -8.85 -11.37 -13.22
C GLU A 6 -9.79 -12.20 -14.08
N LYS A 7 -11.05 -11.76 -14.23
CA LYS A 7 -12.04 -12.42 -15.11
C LYS A 7 -11.62 -12.40 -16.58
N SER A 8 -10.82 -11.42 -16.99
CA SER A 8 -10.26 -11.32 -18.34
C SER A 8 -8.89 -11.98 -18.48
N HIS A 9 -8.41 -12.72 -17.46
CA HIS A 9 -7.10 -13.36 -17.42
C HIS A 9 -5.91 -12.40 -17.60
N ILE A 10 -6.11 -11.11 -17.29
CA ILE A 10 -5.04 -10.11 -17.31
C ILE A 10 -4.41 -10.05 -15.92
N LYS A 11 -3.12 -10.40 -15.83
CA LYS A 11 -2.37 -10.31 -14.57
C LYS A 11 -2.16 -8.84 -14.21
N ALA A 12 -2.72 -8.40 -13.08
CA ALA A 12 -2.45 -7.09 -12.54
C ALA A 12 -1.00 -7.03 -12.02
N GLY A 13 -0.27 -5.98 -12.40
CA GLY A 13 1.08 -5.71 -11.90
C GLY A 13 1.08 -4.70 -10.76
N VAL A 14 2.25 -4.45 -10.18
CA VAL A 14 2.45 -3.55 -9.03
C VAL A 14 1.81 -2.16 -9.22
N VAL A 15 1.83 -1.60 -10.43
CA VAL A 15 1.26 -0.28 -10.72
C VAL A 15 -0.25 -0.24 -10.45
N ILE A 16 -0.98 -1.31 -10.77
CA ILE A 16 -2.44 -1.36 -10.62
C ILE A 16 -2.81 -1.55 -9.16
N TYR A 17 -2.07 -2.39 -8.44
CA TYR A 17 -2.21 -2.53 -7.00
C TYR A 17 -1.92 -1.20 -6.29
N ASN A 18 -0.82 -0.53 -6.63
CA ASN A 18 -0.45 0.76 -6.08
C ASN A 18 -1.56 1.81 -6.27
N ALA A 19 -2.13 1.90 -7.47
CA ALA A 19 -3.23 2.84 -7.75
C ALA A 19 -4.49 2.56 -6.89
N ILE A 20 -4.77 1.28 -6.61
CA ILE A 20 -5.93 0.89 -5.81
C ILE A 20 -5.68 1.12 -4.32
N VAL A 21 -4.49 0.74 -3.82
CA VAL A 21 -4.06 1.02 -2.44
C VAL A 21 -4.10 2.52 -2.18
N ASP A 22 -3.48 3.33 -3.05
CA ASP A 22 -3.48 4.79 -2.94
C ASP A 22 -4.90 5.36 -2.84
N ARG A 23 -5.80 4.91 -3.74
CA ARG A 23 -7.18 5.38 -3.74
C ARG A 23 -7.92 5.01 -2.45
N LEU A 24 -7.81 3.76 -2.00
CA LEU A 24 -8.47 3.27 -0.79
C LEU A 24 -7.95 3.99 0.47
N CYS A 25 -6.64 4.19 0.57
CA CYS A 25 -6.00 4.98 1.63
C CYS A 25 -6.55 6.41 1.70
N LYS A 26 -6.63 7.09 0.55
CA LYS A 26 -7.18 8.45 0.44
C LYS A 26 -8.68 8.54 0.71
N ASP A 27 -9.42 7.44 0.54
CA ASP A 27 -10.84 7.35 0.90
C ASP A 27 -11.07 6.95 2.37
N GLY A 28 -10.01 6.68 3.14
CA GLY A 28 -10.12 6.23 4.53
C GLY A 28 -10.60 4.78 4.64
N LEU A 29 -10.62 4.03 3.55
CA LEU A 29 -10.98 2.61 3.50
C LEU A 29 -9.77 1.74 3.87
N HIS A 30 -9.20 1.99 5.06
CA HIS A 30 -7.90 1.40 5.46
C HIS A 30 -7.90 -0.12 5.53
N ASN A 31 -9.01 -0.74 5.94
CA ASN A 31 -9.13 -2.20 5.97
C ASN A 31 -9.06 -2.80 4.57
N ASP A 32 -9.73 -2.17 3.60
CA ASP A 32 -9.69 -2.61 2.20
C ASP A 32 -8.29 -2.37 1.61
N ALA A 33 -7.65 -1.23 1.92
CA ALA A 33 -6.29 -0.97 1.49
C ALA A 33 -5.32 -2.04 2.02
N GLN A 34 -5.46 -2.42 3.30
CA GLN A 34 -4.64 -3.45 3.93
C GLN A 34 -4.90 -4.85 3.35
N ASN A 35 -6.14 -5.17 3.00
CA ASN A 35 -6.47 -6.41 2.30
C ASN A 35 -5.80 -6.47 0.92
N ILE A 36 -5.88 -5.39 0.13
CA ILE A 36 -5.21 -5.32 -1.18
C ILE A 36 -3.69 -5.39 -1.05
N PHE A 37 -3.13 -4.73 -0.03
CA PHE A 37 -1.71 -4.79 0.28
C PHE A 37 -1.25 -6.21 0.63
N GLY A 38 -2.03 -6.95 1.44
CA GLY A 38 -1.77 -8.37 1.73
C GLY A 38 -1.87 -9.26 0.49
N GLU A 39 -2.89 -9.04 -0.36
CA GLU A 39 -3.12 -9.78 -1.60
C GLU A 39 -1.92 -9.67 -2.57
N MET A 40 -1.20 -8.54 -2.57
CA MET A 40 0.02 -8.39 -3.36
C MET A 40 1.04 -9.49 -3.03
N HIS A 41 1.27 -9.76 -1.74
CA HIS A 41 2.20 -10.79 -1.30
C HIS A 41 1.76 -12.20 -1.71
N GLU A 42 0.47 -12.52 -1.52
CA GLU A 42 -0.09 -13.83 -1.89
C GLU A 42 0.07 -14.12 -3.39
N LYS A 43 0.06 -13.06 -4.22
CA LYS A 43 0.21 -13.15 -5.67
C LYS A 43 1.64 -12.99 -6.17
N GLY A 44 2.62 -12.90 -5.27
CA GLY A 44 4.04 -12.71 -5.61
C GLY A 44 4.32 -11.34 -6.24
N ILE A 45 3.49 -10.35 -5.96
CA ILE A 45 3.66 -8.96 -6.37
C ILE A 45 4.28 -8.23 -5.18
N PHE A 46 5.47 -7.68 -5.36
CA PHE A 46 6.18 -7.05 -4.25
C PHE A 46 5.79 -5.56 -4.14
N PRO A 47 5.27 -5.12 -2.99
CA PRO A 47 5.14 -3.71 -2.66
C PRO A 47 6.49 -3.01 -2.77
N ASN A 48 6.48 -1.77 -3.24
CA ASN A 48 7.68 -0.94 -3.37
C ASN A 48 7.56 0.33 -2.51
N VAL A 49 8.58 1.20 -2.56
CA VAL A 49 8.62 2.46 -1.79
C VAL A 49 7.31 3.26 -1.93
N PHE A 50 6.74 3.29 -3.13
CA PHE A 50 5.50 4.00 -3.41
C PHE A 50 4.32 3.37 -2.69
N THR A 51 4.19 2.04 -2.72
CA THR A 51 3.10 1.33 -2.01
C THR A 51 3.12 1.62 -0.52
N TYR A 52 4.30 1.58 0.11
CA TYR A 52 4.47 1.89 1.52
C TYR A 52 4.14 3.35 1.84
N ASN A 53 4.60 4.29 1.01
CA ASN A 53 4.30 5.71 1.16
C ASN A 53 2.79 5.99 1.12
N CYS A 54 2.04 5.34 0.20
CA CYS A 54 0.58 5.46 0.17
C CYS A 54 -0.10 4.98 1.46
N MET A 55 0.37 3.86 2.02
CA MET A 55 -0.17 3.33 3.27
C MET A 55 0.12 4.26 4.44
N ILE A 56 1.37 4.75 4.56
CA ILE A 56 1.81 5.66 5.64
C ILE A 56 1.03 6.97 5.58
N ASP A 57 1.01 7.64 4.43
CA ASP A 57 0.25 8.88 4.20
C ASP A 57 -1.24 8.68 4.50
N GLY A 58 -1.82 7.58 4.02
CA GLY A 58 -3.22 7.22 4.29
C GLY A 58 -3.55 7.02 5.77
N TYR A 59 -2.64 6.47 6.57
CA TYR A 59 -2.85 6.34 8.02
C TYR A 59 -2.64 7.66 8.75
N CYS A 60 -1.60 8.43 8.42
CA CYS A 60 -1.29 9.72 9.03
C CYS A 60 -2.41 10.75 8.80
N ASN A 61 -2.95 10.84 7.58
CA ASN A 61 -4.04 11.75 7.22
C ASN A 61 -5.33 11.52 8.03
N TYR A 62 -5.48 10.34 8.65
CA TYR A 62 -6.61 9.97 9.50
C TYR A 62 -6.22 9.83 10.99
N GLY A 63 -5.03 10.29 11.38
CA GLY A 63 -4.55 10.26 12.76
C GLY A 63 -4.24 8.85 13.29
N LYS A 64 -4.07 7.85 12.41
CA LYS A 64 -3.76 6.46 12.77
C LYS A 64 -2.25 6.23 12.88
N TRP A 65 -1.60 6.99 13.75
CA TRP A 65 -0.14 7.04 13.88
C TRP A 65 0.51 5.69 14.19
N SER A 66 -0.10 4.86 15.05
CA SER A 66 0.43 3.53 15.36
C SER A 66 0.41 2.58 14.16
N ASP A 67 -0.56 2.71 13.27
CA ASP A 67 -0.59 1.94 12.03
C ASP A 67 0.46 2.44 11.03
N ALA A 68 0.61 3.77 10.90
CA ALA A 68 1.67 4.35 10.06
C ALA A 68 3.06 3.89 10.52
N GLU A 69 3.33 3.92 11.83
CA GLU A 69 4.59 3.43 12.40
C GLU A 69 4.81 1.94 12.14
N ARG A 70 3.76 1.12 12.27
CA ARG A 70 3.83 -0.32 11.94
C ARG A 70 4.20 -0.55 10.48
N ILE A 71 3.61 0.21 9.56
CA ILE A 71 3.93 0.11 8.13
C ILE A 71 5.37 0.55 7.84
N LEU A 72 5.85 1.62 8.48
CA LEU A 72 7.25 2.05 8.37
C LEU A 72 8.22 0.96 8.86
N ARG A 73 7.92 0.32 9.99
CA ARG A 73 8.73 -0.77 10.53
C ARG A 73 8.78 -1.95 9.56
N GLU A 74 7.64 -2.35 9.01
CA GLU A 74 7.56 -3.42 8.02
C GLU A 74 8.38 -3.10 6.75
N MET A 75 8.35 -1.86 6.28
CA MET A 75 9.13 -1.37 5.15
C MET A 75 10.64 -1.58 5.38
N ILE A 76 11.13 -1.20 6.57
CA ILE A 76 12.53 -1.34 6.96
C ILE A 76 12.92 -2.82 7.12
N GLU A 77 12.08 -3.63 7.77
CA GLU A 77 12.31 -5.08 7.94
C GLU A 77 12.44 -5.82 6.61
N ARG A 78 11.79 -5.31 5.56
CA ARG A 78 11.88 -5.84 4.20
C ARG A 78 13.01 -5.25 3.36
N ASN A 79 13.90 -4.46 3.96
CA ASN A 79 15.01 -3.76 3.30
C ASN A 79 14.55 -2.82 2.17
N ILE A 80 13.36 -2.22 2.33
CA ILE A 80 12.89 -1.17 1.44
C ILE A 80 13.23 0.15 2.14
N ASN A 81 14.12 0.94 1.55
CA ASN A 81 14.61 2.16 2.20
C ASN A 81 13.54 3.26 2.17
N PRO A 82 13.13 3.81 3.33
CA PRO A 82 12.31 5.02 3.40
C PRO A 82 12.97 6.17 2.63
N ASP A 83 12.15 6.98 1.96
CA ASP A 83 12.59 8.15 1.22
C ASP A 83 12.03 9.45 1.82
N VAL A 84 12.32 10.58 1.17
CA VAL A 84 11.83 11.89 1.60
C VAL A 84 10.30 11.96 1.66
N VAL A 85 9.60 11.22 0.81
CA VAL A 85 8.13 11.17 0.82
C VAL A 85 7.64 10.39 2.04
N THR A 86 8.34 9.31 2.41
CA THR A 86 8.02 8.55 3.63
C THR A 86 8.06 9.43 4.87
N TYR A 87 9.14 10.20 5.05
CA TYR A 87 9.31 11.03 6.25
C TYR A 87 8.45 12.30 6.24
N ASN A 88 8.11 12.83 5.06
CA ASN A 88 7.22 13.98 4.97
C ASN A 88 5.75 13.63 5.29
N ALA A 89 5.38 12.36 5.20
CA ALA A 89 4.03 11.90 5.53
C ALA A 89 3.81 11.65 7.05
N LEU A 90 4.87 11.60 7.85
CA LEU A 90 4.85 11.44 9.31
C LEU A 90 4.84 12.81 10.01
#